data_AF-A0A941PKH0-F1
#
_entry.id   AF-A0A941PKH0-F1
#
_cell.length_a   1.000
_cell.length_b   1.000
_cell.length_c   1.000
_cell.angle_alpha   90.00
_cell.angle_beta   90.00
_cell.angle_gamma   90.00
#
_symmetry.space_group_name_H-M   'P 1'
#
loop_
_entity.id
_entity.type
_entity.pdbx_description
1 polymer ?
#
loop_
_entity_poly.entity_id
_entity_poly.type
_entity_poly.pdbx_seq_one_letter_code
_entity_poly.pdbx_strand_id
1 'polypeptide(L)'
;MPSMLTETGNAALSAFVRAAGLAALVFGAVLAFMFAAAAAVVIGLMVIGAAIALRLAPKRARTASDVLDARQTPAGWVVETARRKS
;
A
#
# COMPACT_ATOMS: atom_id res chain seq x y z
N MET A 1 62.02 -0.47 -9.27
CA MET A 1 60.78 0.24 -8.89
C MET A 1 59.53 -0.21 -9.69
N PRO A 2 59.21 -1.52 -9.80
CA PRO A 2 58.00 -1.99 -10.49
C PRO A 2 56.72 -1.97 -9.62
N SER A 3 56.84 -1.98 -8.29
CA SER A 3 55.70 -2.08 -7.34
C SER A 3 54.77 -0.87 -7.32
N MET A 4 55.31 0.34 -7.52
CA MET A 4 54.53 1.59 -7.49
C MET A 4 53.52 1.68 -8.65
N LEU A 5 53.85 1.13 -9.82
CA LEU A 5 52.96 1.10 -10.98
C LEU A 5 51.77 0.17 -10.74
N THR A 6 52.02 -0.99 -10.13
CA THR A 6 50.97 -1.96 -9.77
C THR A 6 50.04 -1.43 -8.67
N GLU A 7 50.57 -0.72 -7.66
CA GLU A 7 49.77 -0.10 -6.61
C GLU A 7 48.86 1.02 -7.16
N THR A 8 49.41 1.86 -8.04
CA THR A 8 48.65 2.94 -8.69
C THR A 8 47.53 2.39 -9.57
N GLY A 9 47.80 1.32 -10.33
CA GLY A 9 46.79 0.64 -11.14
C GLY A 9 45.66 0.04 -10.30
N ASN A 10 46.00 -0.59 -9.17
CA ASN A 10 45.01 -1.19 -8.27
C ASN A 10 44.16 -0.12 -7.55
N ALA A 11 44.77 1.00 -7.15
CA ALA A 11 44.06 2.13 -6.58
C ALA A 11 43.08 2.76 -7.59
N ALA A 12 43.51 2.96 -8.84
CA ALA A 12 42.65 3.49 -9.89
C ALA A 12 41.48 2.54 -10.22
N LEU A 13 41.74 1.23 -10.31
CA LEU A 13 40.71 0.24 -10.59
C LEU A 13 39.69 0.13 -9.45
N SER A 14 40.15 0.10 -8.20
CA SER A 14 39.25 0.04 -7.04
C SER A 14 38.40 1.31 -6.90
N ALA A 15 38.98 2.49 -7.18
CA ALA A 15 38.22 3.74 -7.24
C ALA A 15 37.17 3.71 -8.35
N PHE A 16 37.53 3.22 -9.55
CA PHE A 16 36.60 3.07 -10.66
C PHE A 16 35.44 2.11 -10.33
N VAL A 17 35.73 0.94 -9.75
CA VAL A 17 34.69 -0.04 -9.37
C VAL A 17 33.74 0.57 -8.32
N ARG A 18 34.26 1.30 -7.34
CA ARG A 18 33.42 1.99 -6.34
C ARG A 18 32.58 3.08 -6.99
N ALA A 19 33.15 3.88 -7.89
CA ALA A 19 32.43 4.92 -8.61
C ALA A 19 31.32 4.33 -9.50
N ALA A 20 31.61 3.25 -10.23
CA ALA A 20 30.63 2.53 -11.05
C ALA A 20 29.52 1.92 -10.18
N GLY A 21 29.87 1.35 -9.01
CA GLY A 21 28.91 0.83 -8.06
C GLY A 21 27.99 1.92 -7.50
N LEU A 22 28.54 3.08 -7.12
CA LEU A 22 27.75 4.23 -6.68
C LEU A 22 26.84 4.76 -7.79
N ALA A 23 27.35 4.86 -9.02
CA ALA A 23 26.55 5.27 -10.17
C ALA A 23 25.37 4.31 -10.38
N ALA A 24 25.62 2.99 -10.39
CA ALA A 24 24.58 1.98 -10.52
C ALA A 24 23.52 2.10 -9.40
N LEU A 25 23.95 2.36 -8.17
CA LEU A 25 23.03 2.53 -7.03
C LEU A 25 22.16 3.78 -7.18
N VAL A 26 22.74 4.90 -7.64
CA VAL A 26 21.98 6.13 -7.92
C VAL A 26 20.96 5.90 -9.03
N PHE A 27 21.37 5.27 -10.13
CA PHE A 27 20.45 4.93 -11.22
C PHE A 27 19.33 4.01 -10.75
N GLY A 28 19.66 2.97 -9.99
CA GLY A 28 18.67 2.07 -9.39
C GLY A 28 17.69 2.79 -8.47
N ALA A 29 18.18 3.70 -7.63
CA ALA A 29 17.34 4.49 -6.74
C ALA A 29 16.36 5.40 -7.50
N VAL A 30 16.83 6.08 -8.56
CA VAL A 30 15.97 6.91 -9.42
C VAL A 30 14.88 6.05 -10.06
N LEU A 31 15.23 4.88 -10.61
CA LEU A 31 14.27 4.00 -11.25
C LEU A 31 13.24 3.46 -10.26
N ALA A 32 13.68 3.06 -9.06
CA ALA A 32 12.79 2.63 -7.99
C ALA A 32 11.84 3.76 -7.55
N PHE A 33 12.33 5.00 -7.48
CA PHE A 33 11.51 6.16 -7.13
C PHE A 33 10.47 6.48 -8.20
N MET A 34 10.82 6.38 -9.49
CA MET A 34 9.87 6.52 -10.59
C MET A 34 8.77 5.45 -10.54
N PHE A 35 9.13 4.20 -10.23
CA PHE A 35 8.15 3.14 -10.06
C PHE A 35 7.24 3.38 -8.84
N ALA A 36 7.82 3.80 -7.71
CA ALA A 36 7.05 4.15 -6.51
C ALA A 36 6.09 5.31 -6.77
N ALA A 37 6.51 6.34 -7.52
CA ALA A 37 5.66 7.44 -7.91
C ALA A 37 4.49 6.98 -8.78
N ALA A 38 4.75 6.13 -9.78
CA ALA A 38 3.70 5.55 -10.62
C ALA A 38 2.70 4.71 -9.78
N ALA A 39 3.20 3.87 -8.87
CA ALA A 39 2.37 3.09 -7.97
C ALA A 39 1.50 3.99 -7.08
N ALA A 40 2.07 5.07 -6.54
CA ALA A 40 1.33 6.04 -5.73
C ALA A 40 0.20 6.71 -6.52
N VAL A 41 0.42 7.04 -7.80
CA VAL A 41 -0.64 7.58 -8.68
C VAL A 41 -1.75 6.56 -8.87
N VAL A 42 -1.43 5.30 -9.17
CA VAL A 42 -2.44 4.24 -9.35
C VAL A 42 -3.27 4.03 -8.08
N ILE A 43 -2.60 3.91 -6.93
CA ILE A 43 -3.28 3.75 -5.63
C ILE A 43 -4.11 4.99 -5.31
N GLY A 44 -3.58 6.18 -5.55
CA GLY A 44 -4.29 7.44 -5.35
C GLY A 44 -5.57 7.50 -6.19
N LEU A 45 -5.51 7.12 -7.46
CA LEU A 45 -6.68 7.02 -8.34
C LEU A 45 -7.69 5.98 -7.86
N MET A 46 -7.24 4.82 -7.37
CA MET A 46 -8.13 3.81 -6.77
C MET A 46 -8.85 4.36 -5.54
N VAL A 47 -8.13 5.06 -4.65
CA VAL A 47 -8.72 5.65 -3.43
C VAL A 47 -9.72 6.75 -3.78
N ILE A 48 -9.37 7.63 -4.72
CA ILE A 48 -10.27 8.69 -5.22
C ILE A 48 -11.51 8.06 -5.86
N GLY A 49 -11.33 7.04 -6.71
CA GLY A 49 -12.43 6.30 -7.33
C GLY A 49 -13.35 5.65 -6.30
N ALA A 50 -12.79 5.01 -5.27
CA ALA A 50 -13.55 4.43 -4.18
C ALA A 50 -14.32 5.49 -3.37
N ALA A 51 -13.69 6.63 -3.07
CA ALA A 51 -14.35 7.73 -2.37
C ALA A 51 -15.51 8.33 -3.18
N ILE A 52 -15.31 8.51 -4.49
CA ILE A 52 -16.36 8.95 -5.42
C ILE A 52 -17.49 7.92 -5.44
N ALA A 53 -17.18 6.63 -5.60
CA ALA A 53 -18.17 5.56 -5.59
C ALA A 53 -18.98 5.52 -4.29
N LEU A 54 -18.34 5.67 -3.13
CA LEU A 54 -19.01 5.75 -1.83
C LEU A 54 -19.87 7.01 -1.67
N ARG A 55 -19.43 8.13 -2.24
CA ARG A 55 -20.18 9.39 -2.20
C ARG A 55 -21.43 9.36 -3.09
N LEU A 56 -21.34 8.68 -4.23
CA LEU A 56 -22.45 8.48 -5.17
C LEU A 56 -23.29 7.24 -4.86
N ALA A 57 -22.79 6.35 -4.01
CA ALA A 57 -23.54 5.20 -3.57
C ALA A 57 -24.85 5.70 -2.91
N PRO A 58 -26.01 5.14 -3.30
CA PRO A 58 -27.23 5.38 -2.55
C PRO A 58 -26.92 4.97 -1.11
N LYS A 59 -27.10 5.89 -0.15
CA LYS A 59 -27.09 5.54 1.27
C LYS A 59 -28.16 4.46 1.43
N ARG A 60 -27.78 3.18 1.38
CA ARG A 60 -28.63 2.12 1.92
C ARG A 60 -28.88 2.59 3.34
N ALA A 61 -30.14 2.88 3.64
CA ALA A 61 -30.58 3.10 5.00
C ALA A 61 -29.93 1.96 5.79
N ARG A 62 -29.06 2.30 6.73
CA ARG A 62 -28.62 1.36 7.73
C ARG A 62 -29.92 1.02 8.45
N THR A 63 -30.61 -0.02 7.97
CA THR A 63 -31.80 -0.54 8.62
C THR A 63 -31.35 -0.71 10.05
N ALA A 64 -31.92 0.11 10.95
CA ALA A 64 -31.54 0.10 12.34
C ALA A 64 -31.71 -1.33 12.81
N SER A 65 -30.59 -2.05 12.91
CA SER A 65 -30.59 -3.44 13.34
C SER A 65 -30.76 -3.39 14.84
N ASP A 66 -32.01 -3.32 15.31
CA ASP A 66 -32.35 -4.00 16.58
C ASP A 66 -33.84 -4.25 16.84
N VAL A 67 -34.70 -4.16 15.83
CA VAL A 67 -36.01 -4.80 15.93
C VAL A 67 -36.12 -5.78 14.78
N LEU A 68 -35.54 -6.98 14.97
CA LEU A 68 -36.09 -8.15 14.30
C LEU A 68 -37.55 -8.22 14.75
N ASP A 69 -38.46 -7.70 13.93
CA ASP A 69 -39.88 -7.78 14.19
C ASP A 69 -40.22 -9.27 14.21
N ALA A 70 -40.46 -9.82 15.40
CA ALA A 70 -40.77 -11.24 15.64
C ALA A 70 -42.02 -11.72 14.87
N ARG A 71 -42.68 -10.81 14.16
CA ARG A 71 -43.78 -11.05 13.22
C ARG A 71 -43.34 -11.55 11.84
N GLN A 72 -42.05 -11.47 11.49
CA GLN A 72 -41.52 -11.99 10.21
C GLN A 72 -40.82 -13.35 10.32
N THR A 73 -40.61 -13.86 11.53
CA THR A 73 -40.10 -15.22 11.72
C THR A 73 -41.26 -16.22 11.58
N PRO A 74 -41.13 -17.28 10.77
CA PRO A 74 -42.11 -18.38 10.74
C PRO A 74 -42.37 -18.86 12.17
N ALA A 75 -43.64 -19.12 12.50
CA ALA A 75 -44.08 -19.46 13.84
C ALA A 75 -43.20 -20.56 14.45
N GLY A 76 -42.34 -20.19 15.41
CA GLY A 76 -41.39 -21.10 16.06
C GLY A 76 -39.98 -20.55 16.27
N TRP A 77 -39.59 -19.45 15.61
CA TRP A 77 -38.30 -18.80 15.89
C TRP A 77 -38.44 -17.69 16.92
N VAL A 78 -37.98 -17.96 18.15
CA VAL A 78 -37.80 -16.98 19.21
C VAL A 78 -36.37 -16.44 19.12
N VAL A 79 -36.22 -15.15 18.83
CA VAL A 79 -34.92 -14.47 18.90
C VAL A 79 -34.83 -13.78 20.24
N GLU A 80 -34.07 -14.37 21.17
CA GLU A 80 -33.75 -13.75 22.45
C GLU A 80 -32.80 -12.57 22.22
N THR A 81 -33.33 -11.35 22.35
CA THR A 81 -32.47 -10.17 22.39
C THR A 81 -31.92 -10.01 23.80
N ALA A 82 -30.64 -10.37 23.98
CA ALA A 82 -29.92 -10.15 25.23
C ALA A 82 -29.76 -8.63 25.45
N ARG A 83 -30.67 -8.05 26.23
CA ARG A 83 -30.62 -6.65 26.65
C ARG A 83 -29.37 -6.42 27.50
N ARG A 84 -28.29 -5.90 26.91
CA ARG A 84 -27.11 -5.47 27.66
C ARG A 84 -27.50 -4.23 28.48
N LYS A 85 -27.66 -4.43 29.80
CA LYS A 85 -27.95 -3.38 30.77
C LYS A 85 -26.75 -2.43 30.85
N SER A 86 -27.08 -1.13 30.88
CA SER A 86 -26.19 0.02 31.09
C SER A 86 -25.22 -0.16 32.24
#